data_AF-X0WFF8-F1
#
_entry.id   AF-X0WFF8-F1
#
_cell.length_a   1.000
_cell.length_b   1.000
_cell.length_c   1.000
_cell.angle_alpha   90.00
_cell.angle_beta   90.00
_cell.angle_gamma   90.00
#
_symmetry.space_group_name_H-M   'P 1'
#
loop_
_entity.id
_entity.type
_entity.pdbx_description
1 polymer ?
#
loop_
_entity_poly.entity_id
_entity_poly.type
_entity_poly.pdbx_seq_one_letter_code
_entity_poly.pdbx_strand_id
1 'polypeptide(L)'
;NRLDSVSRGYTARFSPNTDFLAFKIKPPFSVTRLAKKEKNKKEKMPKDSLGIWILTDLSLLKFDRVKSYKIPEENTSWIVYHLEKELIKKDTVGKEEKKQEKIKSEEENEKKDKKNDKSEGTVLVIYNPITLSEHQFKDVTEYHVSKDGSLIGFIEVKTDSVDHSKAYAFDTSEEDYKEIWLKDGLTKTIITDEKGDQVAFIHTEDTAKTKVYSLYLWESKLNEAKIVVDTLTPGVTENWSVSEHGNISFSENGTKLYFGT
;
A
#
# COMPACT_ATOMS: atom_id res chain seq x y z
N ASN A 1 27.49 -16.67 -21.71
CA ASN A 1 26.75 -17.02 -20.47
C ASN A 1 26.46 -15.76 -19.70
N ARG A 2 25.22 -15.27 -19.77
CA ARG A 2 24.70 -14.29 -18.81
C ARG A 2 24.48 -15.03 -17.48
N LEU A 3 24.71 -14.36 -16.35
CA LEU A 3 24.42 -14.94 -15.04
C LEU A 3 22.95 -14.69 -14.74
N ASP A 4 22.13 -15.74 -14.81
CA ASP A 4 20.69 -15.64 -14.56
C ASP A 4 20.32 -15.68 -13.06
N SER A 5 21.25 -15.21 -12.22
CA SER A 5 21.18 -15.27 -10.76
C SER A 5 21.22 -13.87 -10.15
N VAL A 6 20.25 -13.53 -9.31
CA VAL A 6 20.25 -12.25 -8.57
C VAL A 6 20.70 -12.46 -7.13
N SER A 7 21.88 -11.92 -6.80
CA SER A 7 22.46 -12.00 -5.45
C SER A 7 21.52 -11.43 -4.39
N ARG A 8 21.29 -12.17 -3.30
CA ARG A 8 20.39 -11.85 -2.18
C ARG A 8 18.89 -11.83 -2.54
N GLY A 9 18.52 -12.30 -3.73
CA GLY A 9 17.14 -12.54 -4.13
C GLY A 9 16.47 -13.62 -3.27
N TYR A 10 15.21 -13.43 -2.90
CA TYR A 10 14.40 -14.40 -2.16
C TYR A 10 12.89 -14.19 -2.39
N THR A 11 12.07 -15.16 -1.97
CA THR A 11 10.59 -15.21 -2.17
C THR A 11 10.14 -14.99 -3.62
N ALA A 12 10.89 -15.47 -4.61
CA ALA A 12 10.53 -15.28 -6.02
C ALA A 12 9.15 -15.89 -6.34
N ARG A 13 8.35 -15.13 -7.10
CA ARG A 13 6.99 -15.49 -7.57
C ARG A 13 6.87 -15.09 -9.03
N PHE A 14 6.36 -16.01 -9.86
CA PHE A 14 5.97 -15.69 -11.23
C PHE A 14 4.64 -14.94 -11.23
N SER A 15 4.48 -14.06 -12.22
CA SER A 15 3.18 -13.58 -12.70
C SER A 15 2.29 -14.73 -13.17
N PRO A 16 0.96 -14.63 -13.04
CA PRO A 16 0.02 -15.58 -13.64
C PRO A 16 0.24 -15.76 -15.15
N ASN A 17 0.49 -14.65 -15.86
CA ASN A 17 0.73 -14.62 -17.30
C ASN A 17 2.13 -15.10 -17.71
N THR A 18 3.01 -15.42 -16.75
CA THR A 18 4.41 -15.85 -16.98
C THR A 18 5.22 -14.86 -17.85
N ASP A 19 4.93 -13.57 -17.71
CA ASP A 19 5.56 -12.46 -18.43
C ASP A 19 6.64 -11.75 -17.58
N PHE A 20 6.49 -11.72 -16.25
CA PHE A 20 7.54 -11.33 -15.30
C PHE A 20 7.69 -12.27 -14.09
N LEU A 21 8.86 -12.18 -13.44
CA LEU A 21 9.18 -12.79 -12.15
C LEU A 21 9.54 -11.69 -11.14
N ALA A 22 8.83 -11.61 -10.01
CA ALA A 22 9.12 -10.64 -8.96
C ALA A 22 9.64 -11.29 -7.66
N PHE A 23 10.60 -10.65 -7.01
CA PHE A 23 11.31 -11.18 -5.84
C PHE A 23 11.88 -10.04 -4.98
N LYS A 24 12.07 -10.29 -3.68
CA LYS A 24 12.76 -9.33 -2.79
C LYS A 24 14.27 -9.56 -2.81
N ILE A 25 15.02 -8.48 -2.58
CA ILE A 25 16.48 -8.46 -2.51
C ILE A 25 16.88 -7.92 -1.14
N LYS A 26 17.52 -8.74 -0.30
CA LYS A 26 18.00 -8.27 1.02
C LYS A 26 19.14 -7.27 0.85
N PRO A 27 19.27 -6.23 1.69
CA PRO A 27 20.41 -5.31 1.66
C PRO A 27 21.74 -6.03 1.94
N PRO A 28 22.90 -5.49 1.52
CA PRO A 28 24.18 -6.13 1.79
C PRO A 28 24.44 -6.24 3.30
N PHE A 29 24.98 -7.39 3.73
CA PHE A 29 25.24 -7.66 5.15
C PHE A 29 26.19 -6.64 5.79
N SER A 30 27.20 -6.19 5.04
CA SER A 30 28.15 -5.14 5.46
C SER A 30 27.43 -3.84 5.84
N VAL A 31 26.56 -3.33 4.96
CA VAL A 31 25.78 -2.10 5.16
C VAL A 31 24.83 -2.26 6.35
N THR A 32 24.13 -3.40 6.44
CA THR A 32 23.21 -3.69 7.56
C THR A 32 23.95 -3.78 8.89
N ARG A 33 25.16 -4.36 8.92
CA ARG A 33 26.00 -4.47 10.12
C ARG A 33 26.53 -3.11 10.56
N LEU A 34 26.95 -2.25 9.63
CA LEU A 34 27.38 -0.88 9.93
C LEU A 34 26.23 -0.06 10.51
N ALA A 35 25.06 -0.05 9.86
CA ALA A 35 23.88 0.67 10.36
C ALA A 35 23.43 0.20 11.76
N LYS A 36 23.56 -1.10 12.07
CA LYS A 36 23.33 -1.63 13.44
C LYS A 36 24.39 -1.15 14.44
N LYS A 37 25.67 -1.13 14.06
CA LYS A 37 26.77 -0.64 14.90
C LYS A 37 26.61 0.86 15.23
N GLU A 38 26.11 1.63 14.26
CA GLU A 38 25.77 3.06 14.39
C GLU A 38 24.48 3.32 15.16
N LYS A 39 23.71 2.27 15.53
CA LYS A 39 22.41 2.37 16.20
C LYS A 39 21.38 3.19 15.41
N ASN A 40 21.38 3.08 14.08
CA ASN A 40 20.44 3.79 13.23
C ASN A 40 18.97 3.41 13.54
N LYS A 41 18.07 4.40 13.56
CA LYS A 41 16.63 4.20 13.77
C LYS A 41 16.05 3.25 12.71
N LYS A 42 14.97 2.52 13.05
CA LYS A 42 14.29 1.54 12.17
C LYS A 42 13.97 2.07 10.75
N GLU A 43 13.60 3.34 10.65
CA GLU A 43 13.34 4.05 9.37
C GLU A 43 14.60 4.17 8.49
N LYS A 44 15.74 4.48 9.13
CA LYS A 44 17.05 4.70 8.51
C LYS A 44 17.85 3.41 8.28
N MET A 45 17.35 2.28 8.76
CA MET A 45 17.95 0.98 8.46
C MET A 45 17.88 0.71 6.94
N PRO A 46 18.89 0.03 6.38
CA PRO A 46 18.79 -0.57 5.06
C PRO A 46 17.55 -1.47 5.00
N LYS A 47 16.76 -1.29 3.94
CA LYS A 47 15.52 -2.04 3.68
C LYS A 47 15.74 -2.96 2.49
N ASP A 48 14.82 -3.89 2.29
CA ASP A 48 14.83 -4.75 1.10
C ASP A 48 14.43 -3.94 -0.14
N SER A 49 14.90 -4.37 -1.30
CA SER A 49 14.47 -3.86 -2.61
C SER A 49 13.58 -4.91 -3.29
N LEU A 50 12.68 -4.50 -4.18
CA LEU A 50 11.97 -5.37 -5.12
C LEU A 50 12.78 -5.47 -6.41
N GLY A 51 12.94 -6.67 -6.95
CA GLY A 51 13.36 -6.90 -8.33
C GLY A 51 12.17 -7.42 -9.14
N ILE A 52 11.99 -6.88 -10.34
CA ILE A 52 11.05 -7.40 -11.35
C ILE A 52 11.86 -7.75 -12.59
N TRP A 53 11.89 -9.04 -12.93
CA TRP A 53 12.55 -9.56 -14.12
C TRP A 53 11.48 -9.76 -15.20
N ILE A 54 11.55 -9.00 -16.28
CA ILE A 54 10.65 -9.16 -17.44
C ILE A 54 11.21 -10.28 -18.32
N LEU A 55 10.41 -11.33 -18.52
CA LEU A 55 10.87 -12.57 -19.16
C LEU A 55 10.94 -12.44 -20.68
N THR A 56 10.15 -11.53 -21.27
CA THR A 56 10.07 -11.29 -22.72
C THR A 56 11.36 -10.70 -23.29
N ASP A 57 11.96 -9.69 -22.63
CA ASP A 57 13.17 -8.98 -23.09
C ASP A 57 14.40 -9.25 -22.21
N LEU A 58 14.23 -10.02 -21.12
CA LEU A 58 15.23 -10.29 -20.10
C LEU A 58 15.75 -9.01 -19.42
N SER A 59 14.94 -7.97 -19.27
CA SER A 59 15.29 -6.79 -18.47
C SER A 59 15.04 -7.02 -16.97
N LEU A 60 15.69 -6.22 -16.13
CA LEU A 60 15.59 -6.32 -14.67
C LEU A 60 15.41 -4.93 -14.05
N LEU A 61 14.17 -4.63 -13.66
CA LEU A 61 13.81 -3.45 -12.89
C LEU A 61 14.11 -3.66 -11.40
N LYS A 62 14.46 -2.59 -10.69
CA LYS A 62 14.75 -2.61 -9.26
C LYS A 62 14.17 -1.39 -8.56
N PHE A 63 13.39 -1.63 -7.52
CA PHE A 63 12.75 -0.60 -6.71
C PHE A 63 13.27 -0.72 -5.28
N ASP A 64 13.91 0.33 -4.77
CA ASP A 64 14.52 0.31 -3.45
C ASP A 64 13.49 0.58 -2.33
N ARG A 65 13.77 0.04 -1.14
CA ARG A 65 13.00 0.27 0.10
C ARG A 65 11.53 -0.19 0.03
N VAL A 66 11.30 -1.42 -0.42
CA VAL A 66 9.95 -2.02 -0.49
C VAL A 66 9.58 -2.75 0.81
N LYS A 67 8.50 -2.32 1.46
CA LYS A 67 7.89 -2.91 2.66
C LYS A 67 7.25 -4.26 2.33
N SER A 68 6.36 -4.30 1.34
CA SER A 68 5.66 -5.51 0.88
C SER A 68 5.35 -5.41 -0.62
N TYR A 69 5.03 -6.55 -1.23
CA TYR A 69 4.44 -6.61 -2.56
C TYR A 69 3.43 -7.76 -2.62
N LYS A 70 2.44 -7.64 -3.51
CA LYS A 70 1.54 -8.70 -3.93
C LYS A 70 1.57 -8.78 -5.46
N ILE A 71 1.58 -10.02 -5.97
CA ILE A 71 1.16 -10.35 -7.33
C ILE A 71 -0.20 -11.03 -7.17
N PRO A 72 -1.22 -10.73 -8.00
CA PRO A 72 -2.44 -11.53 -8.03
C PRO A 72 -2.16 -12.97 -8.50
N GLU A 73 -3.14 -13.85 -8.37
CA GLU A 73 -2.96 -15.29 -8.64
C GLU A 73 -3.42 -15.71 -10.04
N GLU A 74 -4.31 -14.95 -10.70
CA GLU A 74 -4.90 -15.33 -12.00
C GLU A 74 -4.83 -14.21 -13.05
N ASN A 75 -4.63 -14.58 -14.32
CA ASN A 75 -4.90 -13.81 -15.56
C ASN A 75 -4.43 -12.34 -15.67
N THR A 76 -3.40 -11.92 -14.93
CA THR A 76 -2.99 -10.51 -14.88
C THR A 76 -1.48 -10.30 -14.89
N SER A 77 -1.09 -9.14 -15.41
CA SER A 77 0.29 -8.63 -15.44
C SER A 77 0.52 -7.52 -14.41
N TRP A 78 -0.44 -7.27 -13.52
CA TRP A 78 -0.31 -6.25 -12.48
C TRP A 78 0.50 -6.76 -11.27
N ILE A 79 1.25 -5.86 -10.64
CA ILE A 79 1.93 -6.05 -9.36
C ILE A 79 1.72 -4.81 -8.48
N VAL A 80 1.43 -5.05 -7.20
CA VAL A 80 1.26 -3.98 -6.21
C VAL A 80 2.42 -4.03 -5.23
N TYR A 81 3.07 -2.91 -4.96
CA TYR A 81 4.11 -2.83 -3.93
C TYR A 81 3.99 -1.59 -3.05
N HIS A 82 4.26 -1.77 -1.75
CA HIS A 82 4.18 -0.72 -0.73
C HIS A 82 5.60 -0.32 -0.33
N LEU A 83 5.91 0.97 -0.42
CA LEU A 83 7.22 1.51 -0.06
C LEU A 83 7.34 1.71 1.46
N GLU A 84 8.58 1.70 1.95
CA GLU A 84 8.92 2.17 3.29
C GLU A 84 9.01 3.71 3.31
N LYS A 85 8.77 4.33 4.48
CA LYS A 85 8.81 5.79 4.62
C LYS A 85 10.11 6.38 4.06
N GLU A 86 9.99 7.44 3.28
CA GLU A 86 11.13 8.05 2.61
C GLU A 86 12.18 8.53 3.63
N LEU A 87 13.45 8.42 3.23
CA LEU A 87 14.52 9.03 4.00
C LEU A 87 14.54 10.52 3.65
N ILE A 88 14.06 11.36 4.59
CA ILE A 88 14.22 12.82 4.49
C ILE A 88 15.72 13.10 4.34
N LYS A 89 16.13 13.41 3.10
CA LYS A 89 17.45 13.94 2.81
C LYS A 89 17.50 15.30 3.48
N LYS A 90 18.33 15.43 4.52
CA LYS A 90 18.75 16.75 4.95
C LYS A 90 19.67 17.26 3.85
N ASP A 91 19.21 18.26 3.10
CA ASP A 91 20.04 18.98 2.15
C ASP A 91 21.12 19.76 2.91
N THR A 92 22.19 19.07 3.30
CA THR A 92 23.49 19.70 3.51
C THR A 92 24.02 20.10 2.14
N VAL A 93 23.48 21.20 1.61
CA VAL A 93 24.07 21.92 0.49
C VAL A 93 25.45 22.38 0.95
N GLY A 94 26.46 21.60 0.61
CA GLY A 94 27.84 22.02 0.71
C GLY A 94 28.03 23.22 -0.20
N LYS A 95 28.55 24.32 0.37
CA LYS A 95 29.19 25.35 -0.44
C LYS A 95 30.36 24.71 -1.17
N GLU A 96 30.28 24.62 -2.48
CA GLU A 96 31.47 24.71 -3.33
C GLU A 96 31.11 25.52 -4.59
N GLU A 97 32.02 26.39 -4.98
CA GLU A 97 31.70 27.54 -5.83
C GLU A 97 31.84 27.22 -7.31
N LYS A 98 30.90 27.70 -8.14
CA LYS A 98 31.20 28.24 -9.48
C LYS A 98 30.08 29.14 -10.04
N LYS A 99 30.46 30.40 -10.28
CA LYS A 99 29.80 31.41 -11.15
C LYS A 99 29.64 30.88 -12.59
N GLN A 100 28.77 31.36 -13.49
CA GLN A 100 27.82 32.50 -13.55
C GLN A 100 26.78 32.19 -14.68
N GLU A 101 25.65 32.89 -14.89
CA GLU A 101 25.05 34.02 -14.17
C GLU A 101 23.51 33.94 -14.02
N LYS A 102 22.73 34.17 -15.10
CA LYS A 102 21.27 34.40 -15.09
C LYS A 102 20.61 34.01 -16.41
N ILE A 103 19.43 33.39 -16.33
CA ILE A 103 18.19 33.98 -16.89
C ILE A 103 17.13 33.90 -15.77
N LYS A 104 16.33 34.96 -15.62
CA LYS A 104 15.18 35.00 -14.72
C LYS A 104 13.91 34.54 -15.44
N SER A 105 13.09 33.77 -14.75
CA SER A 105 11.62 33.80 -14.88
C SER A 105 11.05 33.67 -13.47
N GLU A 106 10.08 34.50 -13.16
CA GLU A 106 9.51 34.66 -11.81
C GLU A 106 8.38 33.66 -11.60
N GLU A 107 8.43 32.92 -10.50
CA GLU A 107 7.22 32.39 -9.85
C GLU A 107 7.48 32.34 -8.34
N GLU A 108 6.74 33.17 -7.60
CA GLU A 108 6.76 33.20 -6.14
C GLU A 108 5.81 32.14 -5.57
N ASN A 109 6.02 31.81 -4.28
CA ASN A 109 5.09 31.09 -3.40
C ASN A 109 4.93 29.57 -3.57
N GLU A 110 5.95 28.82 -3.12
CA GLU A 110 5.73 27.66 -2.22
C GLU A 110 6.68 27.71 -1.02
N LYS A 111 6.33 28.54 -0.02
CA LYS A 111 6.92 28.53 1.33
C LYS A 111 5.85 28.34 2.42
N LYS A 112 4.94 27.41 2.15
CA LYS A 112 4.01 26.69 3.05
C LYS A 112 3.80 25.33 2.37
N ASP A 113 3.88 24.16 3.00
CA ASP A 113 3.95 23.87 4.43
C ASP A 113 5.06 22.86 4.77
N LYS A 114 5.86 23.16 5.79
CA LYS A 114 6.62 22.15 6.56
C LYS A 114 5.99 21.94 7.93
N LYS A 115 4.67 21.75 7.94
CA LYS A 115 4.00 21.03 9.02
C LYS A 115 4.45 19.57 8.88
N ASN A 116 4.93 18.95 9.97
CA ASN A 116 5.32 17.54 9.92
C ASN A 116 4.08 16.71 9.57
N ASP A 117 4.01 16.17 8.36
CA ASP A 117 2.96 15.21 8.03
C ASP A 117 3.16 13.96 8.88
N LYS A 118 2.19 13.74 9.78
CA LYS A 118 2.15 12.61 10.70
C LYS A 118 1.44 11.42 10.09
N SER A 119 1.18 11.39 8.78
CA SER A 119 0.67 10.19 8.13
C SER A 119 1.52 8.96 8.51
N GLU A 120 0.84 7.94 9.03
CA GLU A 120 1.45 6.64 9.32
C GLU A 120 1.64 5.83 8.02
N GLY A 121 0.88 6.18 6.99
CA GLY A 121 0.96 5.59 5.67
C GLY A 121 2.21 5.95 4.88
N THR A 122 2.40 5.21 3.79
CA THR A 122 3.53 5.31 2.87
C THR A 122 3.07 5.03 1.44
N VAL A 123 3.90 5.32 0.44
CA VAL A 123 3.51 5.24 -0.97
C VAL A 123 3.19 3.78 -1.38
N LEU A 124 1.97 3.56 -1.84
CA LEU A 124 1.57 2.35 -2.58
C LEU A 124 1.78 2.62 -4.07
N VAL A 125 2.29 1.63 -4.79
CA VAL A 125 2.40 1.65 -6.25
C VAL A 125 1.67 0.45 -6.83
N ILE A 126 0.80 0.72 -7.79
CA ILE A 126 0.14 -0.27 -8.64
C ILE A 126 0.83 -0.18 -10.01
N TYR A 127 1.46 -1.26 -10.45
CA TYR A 127 2.37 -1.23 -11.61
C TYR A 127 2.13 -2.41 -12.55
N ASN A 128 2.20 -2.16 -13.86
CA ASN A 128 2.23 -3.19 -14.89
C ASN A 128 3.57 -3.10 -15.64
N PRO A 129 4.52 -4.03 -15.44
CA PRO A 129 5.82 -4.00 -16.08
C PRO A 129 5.79 -4.26 -17.59
N ILE A 130 4.66 -4.69 -18.15
CA ILE A 130 4.51 -5.02 -19.57
C ILE A 130 3.96 -3.82 -20.35
N THR A 131 2.95 -3.12 -19.82
CA THR A 131 2.42 -1.87 -20.41
C THR A 131 3.20 -0.63 -19.95
N LEU A 132 4.01 -0.76 -18.90
CA LEU A 132 4.69 0.32 -18.18
C LEU A 132 3.74 1.31 -17.49
N SER A 133 2.47 0.95 -17.30
CA SER A 133 1.54 1.77 -16.52
C SER A 133 1.88 1.74 -15.03
N GLU A 134 1.89 2.90 -14.37
CA GLU A 134 2.25 3.08 -12.97
C GLU A 134 1.33 4.11 -12.30
N HIS A 135 0.68 3.69 -11.22
CA HIS A 135 -0.20 4.53 -10.40
C HIS A 135 0.32 4.58 -8.97
N GLN A 136 0.52 5.79 -8.42
CA GLN A 136 1.07 5.99 -7.07
C GLN A 136 0.08 6.67 -6.13
N PHE A 137 -0.14 6.07 -4.96
CA PHE A 137 -1.03 6.57 -3.91
C PHE A 137 -0.23 6.87 -2.65
N LYS A 138 -0.40 8.05 -2.06
CA LYS A 138 0.33 8.50 -0.87
C LYS A 138 -0.45 8.18 0.39
N ASP A 139 0.22 8.19 1.54
CA ASP A 139 -0.43 8.03 2.86
C ASP A 139 -1.22 6.71 3.04
N VAL A 140 -0.95 5.71 2.20
CA VAL A 140 -1.59 4.39 2.26
C VAL A 140 -1.06 3.60 3.46
N THR A 141 -1.96 3.11 4.31
CA THR A 141 -1.61 2.29 5.49
C THR A 141 -1.68 0.79 5.17
N GLU A 142 -2.76 0.37 4.51
CA GLU A 142 -3.10 -1.01 4.19
C GLU A 142 -3.66 -1.13 2.76
N TYR A 143 -3.49 -2.32 2.17
CA TYR A 143 -4.04 -2.65 0.86
C TYR A 143 -4.36 -4.14 0.74
N HIS A 144 -5.31 -4.46 -0.13
CA HIS A 144 -5.63 -5.80 -0.57
C HIS A 144 -5.71 -5.84 -2.09
N VAL A 145 -5.49 -7.03 -2.65
CA VAL A 145 -5.51 -7.29 -4.08
C VAL A 145 -6.38 -8.53 -4.25
N SER A 146 -7.37 -8.43 -5.12
CA SER A 146 -8.22 -9.56 -5.55
C SER A 146 -7.38 -10.68 -6.16
N LYS A 147 -7.95 -11.87 -6.25
CA LYS A 147 -7.20 -13.07 -6.66
C LYS A 147 -7.00 -13.09 -8.18
N ASP A 148 -8.03 -12.70 -8.92
CA ASP A 148 -7.94 -12.36 -10.35
C ASP A 148 -7.18 -11.04 -10.62
N GLY A 149 -6.99 -10.23 -9.58
CA GLY A 149 -6.28 -8.97 -9.65
C GLY A 149 -7.04 -7.87 -10.38
N SER A 150 -8.34 -8.06 -10.66
CA SER A 150 -9.19 -7.05 -11.31
C SER A 150 -9.30 -5.79 -10.43
N LEU A 151 -9.47 -5.99 -9.12
CA LEU A 151 -9.66 -4.93 -8.12
C LEU A 151 -8.54 -4.87 -7.08
N ILE A 152 -8.10 -3.65 -6.74
CA ILE A 152 -7.15 -3.38 -5.66
C ILE A 152 -7.80 -2.41 -4.65
N GLY A 153 -8.07 -2.89 -3.45
CA GLY A 153 -8.60 -2.07 -2.35
C GLY A 153 -7.48 -1.48 -1.51
N PHE A 154 -7.51 -0.20 -1.16
CA PHE A 154 -6.52 0.41 -0.25
C PHE A 154 -7.10 1.48 0.67
N ILE A 155 -6.43 1.70 1.82
CA ILE A 155 -6.81 2.68 2.83
C ILE A 155 -5.75 3.77 2.91
N GLU A 156 -6.16 5.05 2.84
CA GLU A 156 -5.35 6.19 3.29
C GLU A 156 -5.79 6.63 4.69
N VAL A 157 -4.83 6.92 5.58
CA VAL A 157 -5.12 7.52 6.90
C VAL A 157 -4.21 8.72 7.14
N LYS A 158 -4.82 9.88 7.43
CA LYS A 158 -4.11 11.12 7.75
C LYS A 158 -4.47 11.58 9.15
N THR A 159 -3.45 11.81 9.98
CA THR A 159 -3.60 12.16 11.39
C THR A 159 -3.13 13.58 11.63
N ASP A 160 -4.02 14.49 12.02
CA ASP A 160 -3.66 15.83 12.50
C ASP A 160 -4.06 16.01 13.98
N SER A 161 -5.34 16.26 14.23
CA SER A 161 -5.96 16.29 15.57
C SER A 161 -6.91 15.12 15.81
N VAL A 162 -7.54 14.63 14.73
CA VAL A 162 -8.30 13.38 14.64
C VAL A 162 -7.73 12.61 13.45
N ASP A 163 -7.94 11.30 13.40
CA ASP A 163 -7.67 10.51 12.19
C ASP A 163 -8.74 10.79 11.14
N HIS A 164 -8.33 10.97 9.89
CA HIS A 164 -9.24 11.05 8.74
C HIS A 164 -8.91 9.89 7.81
N SER A 165 -9.87 9.00 7.61
CA SER A 165 -9.69 7.76 6.86
C SER A 165 -10.46 7.77 5.55
N LYS A 166 -9.79 7.29 4.51
CA LYS A 166 -10.36 7.06 3.19
C LYS A 166 -10.15 5.62 2.78
N ALA A 167 -11.12 5.03 2.10
CA ALA A 167 -10.92 3.76 1.41
C ALA A 167 -11.22 3.92 -0.08
N TYR A 168 -10.44 3.20 -0.88
CA TYR A 168 -10.44 3.27 -2.34
C TYR A 168 -10.53 1.87 -2.93
N ALA A 169 -11.13 1.80 -4.12
CA ALA A 169 -11.14 0.63 -4.98
C ALA A 169 -10.60 1.04 -6.37
N PHE A 170 -9.45 0.48 -6.77
CA PHE A 170 -8.83 0.68 -8.08
C PHE A 170 -9.20 -0.48 -9.00
N ASP A 171 -9.76 -0.17 -10.17
CA ASP A 171 -10.06 -1.12 -11.23
C ASP A 171 -8.89 -1.18 -12.21
N THR A 172 -8.31 -2.36 -12.38
CA THR A 172 -7.11 -2.58 -13.21
C THR A 172 -7.39 -2.72 -14.70
N SER A 173 -8.67 -2.78 -15.10
CA SER A 173 -9.11 -2.80 -16.50
C SER A 173 -9.49 -1.41 -17.01
N GLU A 174 -10.07 -0.56 -16.14
CA GLU A 174 -10.34 0.85 -16.42
C GLU A 174 -9.10 1.74 -16.14
N GLU A 175 -8.15 1.24 -15.35
CA GLU A 175 -7.00 2.00 -14.82
C GLU A 175 -7.39 3.27 -14.04
N ASP A 176 -8.56 3.22 -13.38
CA ASP A 176 -9.14 4.30 -12.57
C ASP A 176 -9.48 3.81 -11.15
N TYR A 177 -9.76 4.75 -10.24
CA TYR A 177 -10.09 4.43 -8.85
C TYR A 177 -11.25 5.24 -8.31
N LYS A 178 -12.06 4.57 -7.48
CA LYS A 178 -13.20 5.15 -6.80
C LYS A 178 -12.89 5.36 -5.32
N GLU A 179 -13.20 6.56 -4.81
CA GLU A 179 -13.33 6.77 -3.37
C GLU A 179 -14.62 6.09 -2.90
N ILE A 180 -14.49 4.99 -2.16
CA ILE A 180 -15.62 4.17 -1.69
C ILE A 180 -16.01 4.50 -0.25
N TRP A 181 -15.19 5.30 0.45
CA TRP A 181 -15.38 5.70 1.84
C TRP A 181 -14.59 6.97 2.16
N LEU A 182 -15.21 7.90 2.88
CA LEU A 182 -14.57 9.09 3.44
C LEU A 182 -15.21 9.43 4.79
N LYS A 183 -14.47 9.24 5.89
CA LYS A 183 -14.89 9.67 7.23
C LYS A 183 -13.75 10.01 8.17
N ASP A 184 -14.05 10.88 9.13
CA ASP A 184 -13.29 11.03 10.37
C ASP A 184 -13.32 9.72 11.17
N GLY A 185 -12.26 9.42 11.90
CA GLY A 185 -12.05 8.13 12.54
C GLY A 185 -11.03 7.25 11.81
N LEU A 186 -10.92 6.00 12.24
CA LEU A 186 -9.84 5.08 11.87
C LEU A 186 -10.39 3.86 11.10
N THR A 187 -9.98 3.72 9.84
CA THR A 187 -10.29 2.56 8.99
C THR A 187 -9.13 1.56 8.96
N LYS A 188 -9.41 0.26 9.02
CA LYS A 188 -8.43 -0.85 9.00
C LYS A 188 -8.97 -2.09 8.28
N THR A 189 -8.09 -3.08 8.08
CA THR A 189 -8.41 -4.45 7.66
C THR A 189 -9.17 -4.49 6.35
N ILE A 190 -8.67 -3.76 5.35
CA ILE A 190 -9.24 -3.81 4.00
C ILE A 190 -8.96 -5.16 3.35
N ILE A 191 -10.01 -5.73 2.77
CA ILE A 191 -9.98 -6.95 1.98
C ILE A 191 -10.84 -6.79 0.72
N THR A 192 -10.57 -7.60 -0.30
CA THR A 192 -11.44 -7.79 -1.47
C THR A 192 -11.94 -9.23 -1.49
N ASP A 193 -13.00 -9.50 -2.25
CA ASP A 193 -13.30 -10.89 -2.64
C ASP A 193 -12.35 -11.40 -3.74
N GLU A 194 -12.48 -12.68 -4.11
CA GLU A 194 -11.57 -13.31 -5.09
C GLU A 194 -11.73 -12.74 -6.51
N LYS A 195 -12.92 -12.21 -6.85
CA LYS A 195 -13.30 -11.69 -8.17
C LYS A 195 -13.17 -10.18 -8.34
N GLY A 196 -12.88 -9.45 -7.26
CA GLY A 196 -12.84 -7.98 -7.31
C GLY A 196 -14.21 -7.32 -7.51
N ASP A 197 -15.30 -7.98 -7.14
CA ASP A 197 -16.66 -7.38 -7.16
C ASP A 197 -16.93 -6.55 -5.89
N GLN A 198 -16.15 -6.77 -4.82
CA GLN A 198 -16.46 -6.29 -3.47
C GLN A 198 -15.21 -5.92 -2.65
N VAL A 199 -15.38 -4.93 -1.76
CA VAL A 199 -14.38 -4.51 -0.76
C VAL A 199 -15.03 -4.47 0.62
N ALA A 200 -14.41 -5.10 1.62
CA ALA A 200 -14.81 -4.97 3.01
C ALA A 200 -13.69 -4.38 3.87
N PHE A 201 -14.05 -3.59 4.88
CA PHE A 201 -13.12 -2.98 5.82
C PHE A 201 -13.84 -2.67 7.14
N ILE A 202 -13.08 -2.47 8.22
CA ILE A 202 -13.64 -2.00 9.50
C ILE A 202 -13.34 -0.52 9.71
N HIS A 203 -14.26 0.18 10.37
CA HIS A 203 -14.09 1.59 10.72
C HIS A 203 -14.65 1.90 12.11
N THR A 204 -14.05 2.90 12.76
CA THR A 204 -14.44 3.40 14.07
C THR A 204 -14.28 4.91 14.16
N GLU A 205 -15.34 5.60 14.59
CA GLU A 205 -15.30 7.02 14.99
C GLU A 205 -14.89 7.17 16.48
N ASP A 206 -14.82 6.07 17.24
CA ASP A 206 -14.45 6.05 18.65
C ASP A 206 -12.96 6.41 18.90
N THR A 207 -12.74 7.30 19.87
CA THR A 207 -11.43 7.78 20.29
C THR A 207 -10.89 7.08 21.54
N ALA A 208 -11.69 6.21 22.18
CA ALA A 208 -11.31 5.46 23.37
C ALA A 208 -10.09 4.55 23.14
N LYS A 209 -9.50 4.08 24.24
CA LYS A 209 -8.33 3.17 24.19
C LYS A 209 -8.67 1.82 23.58
N THR A 210 -9.84 1.29 23.92
CA THR A 210 -10.46 0.13 23.27
C THR A 210 -11.56 0.70 22.39
N LYS A 211 -11.46 0.51 21.07
CA LYS A 211 -12.37 1.13 20.09
C LYS A 211 -13.45 0.16 19.65
N VAL A 212 -14.66 0.67 19.45
CA VAL A 212 -15.80 -0.09 18.90
C VAL A 212 -15.80 0.00 17.37
N TYR A 213 -15.40 -1.07 16.70
CA TYR A 213 -15.39 -1.14 15.23
C TYR A 213 -16.69 -1.72 14.66
N SER A 214 -17.13 -1.15 13.54
CA SER A 214 -18.19 -1.69 12.67
C SER A 214 -17.60 -2.15 11.33
N LEU A 215 -18.22 -3.16 10.72
CA LEU A 215 -17.84 -3.70 9.41
C LEU A 215 -18.64 -3.03 8.30
N TYR A 216 -17.92 -2.60 7.27
CA TYR A 216 -18.46 -1.96 6.08
C TYR A 216 -18.17 -2.83 4.85
N LEU A 217 -19.12 -2.83 3.91
CA LEU A 217 -19.04 -3.52 2.64
C LEU A 217 -19.38 -2.53 1.51
N TRP A 218 -18.53 -2.51 0.50
CA TRP A 218 -18.79 -1.89 -0.79
C TRP A 218 -18.86 -2.99 -1.86
N GLU A 219 -19.77 -2.80 -2.81
CA GLU A 219 -19.94 -3.62 -4.01
C GLU A 219 -19.79 -2.70 -5.22
N SER A 220 -19.22 -3.15 -6.35
CA SER A 220 -18.88 -2.27 -7.49
C SER A 220 -20.03 -1.43 -8.06
N LYS A 221 -21.28 -1.83 -7.84
CA LYS A 221 -22.50 -1.11 -8.25
C LYS A 221 -22.92 0.01 -7.30
N LEU A 222 -22.27 0.16 -6.14
CA LEU A 222 -22.58 1.15 -5.12
C LEU A 222 -21.67 2.37 -5.25
N ASN A 223 -22.17 3.54 -4.82
CA ASN A 223 -21.38 4.76 -4.78
C ASN A 223 -20.47 4.85 -3.55
N GLU A 224 -20.91 4.30 -2.43
CA GLU A 224 -20.23 4.34 -1.14
C GLU A 224 -20.45 3.01 -0.40
N ALA A 225 -19.52 2.63 0.48
CA ALA A 225 -19.65 1.48 1.36
C ALA A 225 -20.82 1.63 2.34
N LYS A 226 -21.45 0.52 2.71
CA LYS A 226 -22.54 0.46 3.69
C LYS A 226 -22.11 -0.33 4.91
N ILE A 227 -22.63 0.06 6.06
CA ILE A 227 -22.50 -0.74 7.28
C ILE A 227 -23.25 -2.06 7.12
N VAL A 228 -22.60 -3.18 7.46
CA VAL A 228 -23.17 -4.53 7.38
C VAL A 228 -23.12 -5.28 8.71
N VAL A 229 -22.23 -4.87 9.63
CA VAL A 229 -22.20 -5.35 11.02
C VAL A 229 -21.83 -4.20 11.96
N ASP A 230 -22.59 -4.06 13.03
CA ASP A 230 -22.37 -3.17 14.16
C ASP A 230 -22.70 -3.89 15.48
N THR A 231 -22.69 -3.17 16.61
CA THR A 231 -23.02 -3.72 17.94
C THR A 231 -24.51 -4.06 18.14
N LEU A 232 -25.38 -3.66 17.21
CA LEU A 232 -26.82 -3.92 17.23
C LEU A 232 -27.24 -5.06 16.29
N THR A 233 -26.29 -5.57 15.50
CA THR A 233 -26.51 -6.59 14.48
C THR A 233 -26.87 -7.93 15.11
N PRO A 234 -28.02 -8.56 14.75
CA PRO A 234 -28.43 -9.84 15.33
C PRO A 234 -27.37 -10.93 15.16
N GLY A 235 -26.95 -11.52 16.29
CA GLY A 235 -25.89 -12.53 16.35
C GLY A 235 -24.54 -12.01 16.85
N VAL A 236 -24.33 -10.69 16.90
CA VAL A 236 -23.23 -10.09 17.68
C VAL A 236 -23.58 -10.20 19.17
N THR A 237 -22.60 -10.57 20.00
CA THR A 237 -22.81 -10.71 21.45
C THR A 237 -22.90 -9.34 22.11
N GLU A 238 -23.75 -9.20 23.13
CA GLU A 238 -23.92 -7.93 23.85
C GLU A 238 -22.58 -7.40 24.40
N ASN A 239 -22.29 -6.12 24.15
CA ASN A 239 -21.02 -5.45 24.45
C ASN A 239 -19.78 -5.95 23.65
N TRP A 240 -19.96 -6.73 22.59
CA TRP A 240 -18.90 -7.08 21.64
C TRP A 240 -19.02 -6.20 20.38
N SER A 241 -17.92 -6.01 19.67
CA SER A 241 -17.85 -5.31 18.39
C SER A 241 -17.08 -6.15 17.39
N VAL A 242 -16.95 -5.69 16.14
CA VAL A 242 -16.04 -6.34 15.18
C VAL A 242 -14.60 -6.19 15.69
N SER A 243 -13.79 -7.23 15.56
CA SER A 243 -12.43 -7.27 16.12
C SER A 243 -11.40 -6.73 15.13
N GLU A 244 -10.63 -5.72 15.51
CA GLU A 244 -9.45 -5.25 14.74
C GLU A 244 -8.26 -6.23 14.73
N HIS A 245 -8.42 -7.39 15.37
CA HIS A 245 -7.46 -8.50 15.36
C HIS A 245 -8.07 -9.80 14.81
N GLY A 246 -9.36 -9.77 14.44
CA GLY A 246 -10.04 -10.89 13.80
C GLY A 246 -9.61 -11.05 12.34
N ASN A 247 -9.71 -12.28 11.82
CA ASN A 247 -9.59 -12.49 10.38
C ASN A 247 -10.93 -12.14 9.71
N ILE A 248 -10.90 -11.22 8.76
CA ILE A 248 -12.03 -10.89 7.89
C ILE A 248 -11.75 -11.51 6.53
N SER A 249 -12.71 -12.25 5.98
CA SER A 249 -12.53 -12.94 4.69
C SER A 249 -13.84 -13.20 3.98
N PHE A 250 -13.84 -13.12 2.65
CA PHE A 250 -14.96 -13.60 1.85
C PHE A 250 -14.89 -15.13 1.68
N SER A 251 -16.03 -15.76 1.45
CA SER A 251 -16.08 -17.09 0.82
C SER A 251 -15.58 -17.02 -0.62
N GLU A 252 -14.99 -18.10 -1.13
CA GLU A 252 -14.51 -18.27 -2.52
C GLU A 252 -15.47 -17.74 -3.60
N ASN A 253 -16.79 -17.92 -3.41
CA ASN A 253 -17.82 -17.45 -4.36
C ASN A 253 -18.32 -16.01 -4.14
N GLY A 254 -17.73 -15.25 -3.21
CA GLY A 254 -18.11 -13.88 -2.85
C GLY A 254 -19.41 -13.71 -2.05
N THR A 255 -20.19 -14.78 -1.82
CA THR A 255 -21.57 -14.67 -1.26
C THR A 255 -21.66 -14.54 0.26
N LYS A 256 -20.55 -14.75 0.99
CA LYS A 256 -20.48 -14.64 2.44
C LYS A 256 -19.24 -13.86 2.86
N LEU A 257 -19.40 -13.06 3.91
CA LEU A 257 -18.33 -12.33 4.58
C LEU A 257 -18.21 -12.88 6.02
N TYR A 258 -17.06 -13.48 6.33
CA TYR A 258 -16.72 -13.98 7.65
C TYR A 258 -15.90 -12.91 8.38
N PHE A 259 -16.17 -12.74 9.68
CA PHE A 259 -15.46 -11.80 10.56
C PHE A 259 -15.36 -12.39 11.97
N GLY A 260 -14.47 -11.84 12.78
CA GLY A 260 -14.38 -12.11 14.21
C GLY A 260 -14.90 -10.93 15.03
N THR A 261 -15.40 -11.22 16.22
CA THR A 261 -15.77 -10.28 17.28
C THR A 261 -14.91 -10.56 18.51
#